data_AF-A0A9D7MK46-F1
#
_entry.id   AF-A0A9D7MK46-F1
#
_cell.length_a   1.000
_cell.length_b   1.000
_cell.length_c   1.000
_cell.angle_alpha   90.00
_cell.angle_beta   90.00
_cell.angle_gamma   90.00
#
_symmetry.space_group_name_H-M   'P 1'
#
loop_
_entity.id
_entity.type
_entity.pdbx_description
1 polymer ?
#
loop_
_entity_poly.entity_id
_entity_poly.type
_entity_poly.pdbx_seq_one_letter_code
_entity_poly.pdbx_strand_id
1 'polypeptide(L)'
;MKSQRIDSLLYRIANQSTPEIKELEFAVEQWRKYPFKPDAVARFRPVAYQKAVIMKYIDNLIEWGDYLFRQDTMESIAQATQMYILGDKLLGPKPRIIPPLVKPPYETYNQVEARIDSFGNALIDLENIIPDLTALPEDGNELPTPIPVTLSMLYFCIPQNDKMLEYWDRIADRLFKIRNCQNIEGVERSLALFAPPIDPGMLVRAAASGLDISSVLAGINAPTPYYRFNVLSQKATELAQEVRGLGSSLLQALEKKDAEAMSLMRSEMEIKVLNAVKDMKLLQIEESKEQIEILNRTKKLPRRDINFT
;
A
#
# COMPACT_ATOMS: atom_id res chain seq x y z
N MET A 1 8.49 16.59 24.76
CA MET A 1 7.60 15.46 24.38
C MET A 1 6.99 14.75 25.59
N LYS A 2 7.76 14.32 26.60
CA LYS A 2 7.23 13.54 27.74
C LYS A 2 6.15 14.26 28.57
N SER A 3 6.16 15.60 28.61
CA SER A 3 5.19 16.44 29.34
C SER A 3 3.79 16.49 28.71
N GLN A 4 3.66 16.17 27.42
CA GLN A 4 2.39 16.17 26.69
C GLN A 4 1.84 14.75 26.47
N ARG A 5 2.32 13.76 27.25
CA ARG A 5 1.71 12.44 27.24
C ARG A 5 0.43 12.48 28.06
N ILE A 6 -0.52 11.61 27.72
CA ILE A 6 -1.85 11.67 28.33
C ILE A 6 -1.79 11.23 29.79
N ASP A 7 -0.90 10.31 30.15
CA ASP A 7 -0.56 9.95 31.52
C ASP A 7 -0.13 11.19 32.31
N SER A 8 0.91 11.90 31.86
CA SER A 8 1.38 13.09 32.55
C SER A 8 0.33 14.19 32.67
N LEU A 9 -0.58 14.32 31.70
CA LEU A 9 -1.65 15.32 31.74
C LEU A 9 -2.73 14.93 32.76
N LEU A 10 -3.16 13.67 32.79
CA LEU A 10 -4.15 13.19 33.76
C LEU A 10 -3.63 13.28 35.20
N TYR A 11 -2.37 12.92 35.43
CA TYR A 11 -1.74 13.11 36.73
C TYR A 11 -1.65 14.59 37.16
N ARG A 12 -1.42 15.51 36.23
CA ARG A 12 -1.35 16.95 36.51
C ARG A 12 -2.72 17.57 36.76
N ILE A 13 -3.75 17.11 36.05
CA ILE A 13 -5.14 17.57 36.25
C ILE A 13 -5.65 17.12 37.61
N ALA A 14 -5.34 15.88 37.99
CA ALA A 14 -5.81 15.35 39.27
C ALA A 14 -5.01 15.87 40.47
N ASN A 15 -3.78 16.37 40.29
CA ASN A 15 -3.02 17.03 41.34
C ASN A 15 -3.31 18.54 41.40
N GLN A 16 -4.05 18.98 42.42
CA GLN A 16 -4.53 20.36 42.58
C GLN A 16 -3.44 21.41 42.86
N SER A 17 -2.18 21.01 43.11
CA SER A 17 -1.08 21.94 43.45
C SER A 17 -0.33 22.53 42.24
N THR A 18 -0.74 22.21 41.01
CA THR A 18 0.01 22.54 39.78
C THR A 18 -0.38 23.93 39.21
N PRO A 19 0.56 24.83 38.86
CA PRO A 19 0.22 26.18 38.36
C PRO A 19 -0.46 26.18 36.98
N GLU A 20 -0.36 25.09 36.21
CA GLU A 20 -0.91 24.94 34.85
C GLU A 20 -2.38 24.47 34.82
N ILE A 21 -3.01 24.24 35.99
CA ILE A 21 -4.36 23.61 36.07
C ILE A 21 -5.41 24.40 35.30
N LYS A 22 -5.43 25.73 35.40
CA LYS A 22 -6.45 26.57 34.74
C LYS A 22 -6.43 26.44 33.22
N GLU A 23 -5.25 26.32 32.62
CA GLU A 23 -5.11 26.12 31.18
C GLU A 23 -5.57 24.71 30.76
N LEU A 24 -5.28 23.70 31.60
CA LEU A 24 -5.72 22.32 31.37
C LEU A 24 -7.25 22.18 31.53
N GLU A 25 -7.85 22.78 32.55
CA GLU A 25 -9.30 22.82 32.74
C GLU A 25 -10.00 23.49 31.57
N PHE A 26 -9.47 24.61 31.08
CA PHE A 26 -9.97 25.26 29.87
C PHE A 26 -9.88 24.34 28.65
N ALA A 27 -8.76 23.63 28.47
CA ALA A 27 -8.62 22.66 27.38
C ALA A 27 -9.65 21.53 27.49
N VAL A 28 -9.88 21.00 28.69
CA VAL A 28 -10.90 19.95 28.94
C VAL A 28 -12.31 20.47 28.66
N GLU A 29 -12.63 21.70 29.05
CA GLU A 29 -13.92 22.33 28.72
C GLU A 29 -14.12 22.47 27.21
N GLN A 30 -13.08 22.88 26.47
CA GLN A 30 -13.12 22.94 25.01
C GLN A 30 -13.34 21.55 24.38
N TRP A 31 -12.72 20.50 24.94
CA TRP A 31 -12.93 19.13 24.47
C TRP A 31 -14.37 18.66 24.70
N ARG A 32 -14.95 18.98 25.87
CA ARG A 32 -16.35 18.67 26.19
C ARG A 32 -17.33 19.40 25.28
N LYS A 33 -17.03 20.65 24.90
CA LYS A 33 -17.87 21.44 23.99
C LYS A 33 -17.87 20.91 22.55
N TYR A 34 -16.77 20.30 22.10
CA TYR A 34 -16.61 19.80 20.73
C TYR A 34 -16.09 18.34 20.68
N PRO A 35 -16.87 17.35 21.14
CA PRO A 35 -16.40 15.98 21.33
C PRO A 35 -16.00 15.25 20.03
N PHE A 36 -16.58 15.63 18.88
CA PHE A 36 -16.33 14.99 17.58
C PHE A 36 -15.30 15.72 16.71
N LYS A 37 -14.56 16.70 17.25
CA LYS A 37 -13.52 17.44 16.53
C LYS A 37 -12.12 17.10 17.05
N PRO A 38 -11.42 16.10 16.48
CA PRO A 38 -10.12 15.66 16.97
C PRO A 38 -9.05 16.77 16.90
N ASP A 39 -9.18 17.69 15.94
CA ASP A 39 -8.28 18.85 15.80
C ASP A 39 -8.32 19.78 17.01
N ALA A 40 -9.47 19.91 17.68
CA ALA A 40 -9.58 20.72 18.89
C ALA A 40 -8.66 20.17 19.99
N VAL A 41 -8.60 18.85 20.14
CA VAL A 41 -7.69 18.17 21.07
C VAL A 41 -6.23 18.29 20.62
N ALA A 42 -5.98 18.13 19.32
CA ALA A 42 -4.63 18.15 18.76
C ALA A 42 -3.96 19.54 18.81
N ARG A 43 -4.74 20.63 18.81
CA ARG A 43 -4.22 22.00 19.02
C ARG A 43 -3.60 22.20 20.40
N PHE A 44 -4.23 21.68 21.44
CA PHE A 44 -3.68 21.72 22.81
C PHE A 44 -2.56 20.70 23.01
N ARG A 45 -2.54 19.63 22.20
CA ARG A 45 -1.53 18.58 22.26
C ARG A 45 -0.90 18.31 20.88
N PRO A 46 0.10 19.10 20.47
CA PRO A 46 0.79 18.94 19.18
C PRO A 46 1.37 17.53 18.93
N VAL A 47 1.68 16.77 19.99
CA VAL A 47 2.09 15.36 19.89
C VAL A 47 1.05 14.50 19.15
N ALA A 48 -0.25 14.84 19.20
CA ALA A 48 -1.27 14.13 18.45
C ALA A 48 -1.06 14.27 16.93
N TYR A 49 -0.74 15.47 16.44
CA TYR A 49 -0.42 15.69 15.03
C TYR A 49 0.85 14.95 14.61
N GLN A 50 1.89 14.96 15.44
CA GLN A 50 3.12 14.22 15.17
C GLN A 50 2.87 12.71 15.03
N LYS A 51 2.04 12.14 15.92
CA LYS A 51 1.61 10.74 15.82
C LYS A 51 0.78 10.49 14.56
N ALA A 52 -0.14 11.38 14.20
CA ALA A 52 -0.96 11.25 13.00
C ALA A 52 -0.10 11.24 11.72
N VAL A 53 0.92 12.09 11.63
CA VAL A 53 1.86 12.10 10.50
C VAL A 53 2.62 10.78 10.41
N ILE A 54 3.13 10.25 11.53
CA ILE A 54 3.83 8.96 11.55
C ILE A 54 2.89 7.82 11.15
N MET A 55 1.66 7.80 11.68
CA MET A 55 0.65 6.79 11.31
C MET A 55 0.36 6.82 9.82
N LYS A 56 0.19 8.02 9.23
CA LYS A 56 -0.04 8.16 7.78
C LYS A 56 1.16 7.78 6.93
N TYR A 57 2.37 8.02 7.43
CA TYR A 57 3.57 7.58 6.75
C TYR A 57 3.68 6.04 6.76
N ILE A 58 3.35 5.40 7.89
CA ILE A 58 3.30 3.94 8.00
C ILE A 58 2.19 3.36 7.12
N ASP A 59 1.00 3.98 7.07
CA ASP A 59 -0.07 3.60 6.13
C ASP A 59 0.48 3.52 4.70
N ASN A 60 1.17 4.57 4.26
CA ASN A 60 1.76 4.63 2.91
C ASN A 60 2.82 3.53 2.69
N LEU A 61 3.69 3.28 3.66
CA LEU A 61 4.68 2.20 3.56
C LEU A 61 4.03 0.81 3.46
N ILE A 62 2.97 0.57 4.23
CA ILE A 62 2.21 -0.68 4.19
C ILE A 62 1.48 -0.82 2.85
N GLU A 63 0.82 0.23 2.37
CA GLU A 63 0.10 0.20 1.09
C GLU A 63 1.06 0.00 -0.10
N TRP A 64 2.22 0.65 -0.08
CA TRP A 64 3.26 0.44 -1.10
C TRP A 64 3.83 -0.98 -1.02
N GLY A 65 4.10 -1.48 0.19
CA GLY A 65 4.50 -2.86 0.42
C GLY A 65 3.46 -3.86 -0.09
N ASP A 66 2.17 -3.63 0.18
CA ASP A 66 1.06 -4.49 -0.24
C ASP A 66 0.92 -4.48 -1.77
N TYR A 67 1.11 -3.33 -2.41
CA TYR A 67 1.13 -3.21 -3.87
C TYR A 67 2.25 -4.03 -4.50
N LEU A 68 3.48 -3.93 -3.97
CA LEU A 68 4.63 -4.70 -4.45
C LEU A 68 4.46 -6.18 -4.16
N PHE A 69 3.96 -6.55 -2.98
CA PHE A 69 3.75 -7.94 -2.60
C PHE A 69 2.74 -8.63 -3.52
N ARG A 70 1.69 -7.92 -3.97
CA ARG A 70 0.71 -8.44 -4.92
C ARG A 70 1.27 -8.71 -6.33
N GLN A 71 2.43 -8.17 -6.69
CA GLN A 71 3.04 -8.45 -7.99
C GLN A 71 3.64 -9.86 -8.06
N ASP A 72 3.86 -10.52 -6.90
CA ASP A 72 4.30 -11.92 -6.79
C ASP A 72 5.59 -12.23 -7.60
N THR A 73 6.53 -11.28 -7.73
CA THR A 73 7.87 -11.52 -8.31
C THR A 73 8.95 -11.54 -7.23
N MET A 74 10.07 -12.22 -7.48
CA MET A 74 11.16 -12.31 -6.51
C MET A 74 11.72 -10.93 -6.14
N GLU A 75 11.86 -10.05 -7.12
CA GLU A 75 12.36 -8.69 -6.94
C GLU A 75 11.36 -7.81 -6.19
N SER A 76 10.07 -7.90 -6.54
CA SER A 76 9.02 -7.11 -5.88
C SER A 76 8.82 -7.53 -4.42
N ILE A 77 8.92 -8.83 -4.13
CA ILE A 77 8.87 -9.34 -2.74
C ILE A 77 10.07 -8.86 -1.93
N ALA A 78 11.28 -8.86 -2.51
CA ALA A 78 12.45 -8.30 -1.85
C ALA A 78 12.27 -6.81 -1.55
N GLN A 79 11.71 -6.02 -2.47
CA GLN A 79 11.40 -4.61 -2.26
C GLN A 79 10.29 -4.40 -1.22
N ALA A 80 9.21 -5.18 -1.27
CA ALA A 80 8.13 -5.15 -0.29
C ALA A 80 8.66 -5.42 1.12
N THR A 81 9.57 -6.40 1.26
CA THR A 81 10.22 -6.73 2.52
C THR A 81 10.94 -5.52 3.12
N GLN A 82 11.64 -4.72 2.31
CA GLN A 82 12.31 -3.50 2.78
C GLN A 82 11.32 -2.47 3.30
N MET A 83 10.17 -2.29 2.62
CA MET A 83 9.13 -1.36 3.07
C MET A 83 8.55 -1.77 4.43
N TYR A 84 8.27 -3.06 4.62
CA TYR A 84 7.77 -3.57 5.91
C TYR A 84 8.81 -3.48 7.03
N ILE A 85 10.08 -3.78 6.74
CA ILE A 85 11.16 -3.63 7.73
C ILE A 85 11.32 -2.16 8.13
N LEU A 86 11.25 -1.23 7.18
CA LEU A 86 11.31 0.21 7.48
C LEU A 86 10.15 0.62 8.41
N GLY A 87 8.93 0.14 8.13
CA GLY A 87 7.78 0.34 9.00
C GLY A 87 7.97 -0.23 10.41
N ASP A 88 8.51 -1.45 10.52
CA ASP A 88 8.82 -2.11 11.80
C ASP A 88 9.87 -1.32 12.61
N LYS A 89 10.91 -0.80 11.95
CA LYS A 89 11.93 0.05 12.61
C LYS A 89 11.38 1.38 13.10
N LEU A 90 10.42 1.98 12.38
CA LEU A 90 9.77 3.23 12.79
C LEU A 90 8.84 3.01 13.99
N LEU A 91 8.12 1.89 14.03
CA LEU A 91 7.25 1.53 15.15
C LEU A 91 8.05 1.11 16.39
N GLY A 92 9.15 0.40 16.19
CA GLY A 92 9.94 -0.20 17.26
C GLY A 92 9.25 -1.43 17.88
N PRO A 93 9.77 -1.95 19.00
CA PRO A 93 9.26 -3.17 19.61
C PRO A 93 7.80 -3.00 20.06
N LYS A 94 6.97 -4.01 19.78
CA LYS A 94 5.57 -4.02 20.21
C LYS A 94 5.50 -3.83 21.73
N PRO A 95 4.66 -2.90 22.24
CA PRO A 95 4.53 -2.67 23.66
C PRO A 95 4.00 -3.91 24.38
N ARG A 96 4.57 -4.23 25.55
CA ARG A 96 4.13 -5.34 26.40
C ARG A 96 3.02 -4.85 27.32
N ILE A 97 1.93 -5.61 27.40
CA ILE A 97 0.84 -5.36 28.35
C ILE A 97 1.26 -5.96 29.68
N ILE A 98 1.41 -5.10 30.70
CA ILE A 98 1.77 -5.52 32.06
C ILE A 98 0.49 -5.46 32.89
N PRO A 99 0.06 -6.58 33.51
CA PRO A 99 -1.08 -6.54 34.42
C PRO A 99 -0.75 -5.66 35.63
N PRO A 100 -1.71 -4.89 36.17
CA PRO A 100 -1.46 -4.08 37.36
C PRO A 100 -1.12 -4.99 38.55
N LEU A 101 -0.08 -4.64 39.31
CA LEU A 101 0.32 -5.38 40.51
C LEU A 101 -0.77 -5.33 41.59
N VAL A 102 -1.48 -4.20 41.65
CA VAL A 102 -2.51 -3.90 42.63
C VAL A 102 -3.73 -3.39 41.89
N LYS A 103 -4.89 -3.99 42.14
CA LYS A 103 -6.17 -3.51 41.59
C LYS A 103 -6.74 -2.45 42.54
N PRO A 104 -7.29 -1.33 42.02
CA PRO A 104 -8.01 -0.38 42.85
C PRO A 104 -9.20 -1.07 43.56
N PRO A 105 -9.57 -0.63 44.77
CA PRO A 105 -10.77 -1.12 45.44
C PRO A 105 -12.01 -0.79 44.59
N TYR A 106 -13.02 -1.65 44.65
CA TYR A 106 -14.28 -1.41 43.95
C TYR A 106 -15.08 -0.34 44.70
N GLU A 107 -15.14 0.86 44.11
CA GLU A 107 -15.93 1.97 44.64
C GLU A 107 -17.15 2.23 43.75
N THR A 108 -18.25 2.65 44.38
CA THR A 108 -19.47 3.09 43.67
C THR A 108 -19.33 4.54 43.22
N TYR A 109 -20.09 4.96 42.20
CA TYR A 109 -20.03 6.32 41.67
C TYR A 109 -20.17 7.39 42.77
N ASN A 110 -21.10 7.21 43.71
CA ASN A 110 -21.35 8.14 44.82
C ASN A 110 -20.14 8.30 45.76
N GLN A 111 -19.26 7.31 45.85
CA GLN A 111 -18.04 7.36 46.67
C GLN A 111 -16.88 8.05 45.93
N VAL A 112 -16.86 7.93 44.60
CA VAL A 112 -15.80 8.50 43.75
C VAL A 112 -16.11 9.96 43.42
N GLU A 113 -17.38 10.36 43.31
CA GLU A 113 -17.83 11.69 42.83
C GLU A 113 -17.10 12.86 43.50
N ALA A 114 -16.88 12.80 44.82
CA ALA A 114 -16.20 13.86 45.56
C ALA A 114 -14.70 14.02 45.20
N ARG A 115 -14.10 13.01 44.56
CA ARG A 115 -12.68 12.95 44.17
C ARG A 115 -12.49 12.98 42.64
N ILE A 116 -13.57 13.07 41.86
CA ILE A 116 -13.50 13.12 40.40
C ILE A 116 -12.94 14.48 39.95
N ASP A 117 -11.94 14.45 39.09
CA ASP A 117 -11.34 15.61 38.45
C ASP A 117 -12.18 16.12 37.27
N SER A 118 -11.77 17.25 36.68
CA SER A 118 -12.47 17.83 35.50
C SER A 118 -12.49 16.90 34.29
N PHE A 119 -11.63 15.88 34.23
CA PHE A 119 -11.57 14.92 33.14
C PHE A 119 -12.41 13.66 33.39
N GLY A 120 -12.87 13.42 34.62
CA GLY A 120 -13.65 12.23 34.99
C GLY A 120 -12.83 11.11 35.64
N ASN A 121 -11.61 11.38 36.11
CA ASN A 121 -10.74 10.43 36.80
C ASN A 121 -10.51 10.84 38.26
N ALA A 122 -9.94 9.96 39.08
CA ALA A 122 -9.61 10.24 40.47
C ALA A 122 -8.21 9.71 40.79
N LEU A 123 -7.48 10.38 41.68
CA LEU A 123 -6.25 9.84 42.25
C LEU A 123 -6.57 9.04 43.51
N ILE A 124 -5.99 7.85 43.60
CA ILE A 124 -6.00 7.01 44.80
C ILE A 124 -4.59 6.95 45.35
N ASP A 125 -4.45 7.18 46.65
CA ASP A 125 -3.19 6.99 47.36
C ASP A 125 -2.93 5.49 47.57
N LEU A 126 -1.81 5.01 47.05
CA LEU A 126 -1.33 3.63 47.19
C LEU A 126 -0.83 3.32 48.59
N GLU A 127 -0.63 4.32 49.45
CA GLU A 127 -0.12 4.14 50.81
C GLU A 127 -0.99 3.18 51.63
N ASN A 128 -2.30 3.14 51.35
CA ASN A 128 -3.24 2.24 52.02
C ASN A 128 -3.39 0.87 51.34
N ILE A 129 -2.70 0.64 50.21
CA ILE A 129 -2.86 -0.56 49.37
C ILE A 129 -1.54 -1.35 49.24
N ILE A 130 -0.40 -0.71 49.48
CA ILE A 130 0.89 -1.39 49.60
C ILE A 130 0.95 -2.03 51.00
N PRO A 131 1.25 -3.34 51.12
CA PRO A 131 1.46 -3.96 52.43
C PRO A 131 2.62 -3.27 53.16
N ASP A 132 2.54 -3.21 54.49
CA ASP A 132 3.54 -2.60 55.36
C ASP A 132 4.96 -2.99 54.90
N LEU A 133 5.77 -1.98 54.55
CA LEU A 133 7.10 -2.17 53.96
C LEU A 133 8.07 -2.87 54.93
N THR A 134 7.72 -2.92 56.22
CA THR A 134 8.41 -3.72 57.26
C THR A 134 8.23 -5.23 57.07
N ALA A 135 7.30 -5.68 56.23
CA ALA A 135 7.13 -7.10 55.88
C ALA A 135 8.12 -7.58 54.81
N LEU A 136 8.95 -6.69 54.24
CA LEU A 136 9.99 -7.03 53.27
C LEU A 136 11.24 -7.57 53.97
N PRO A 137 12.03 -8.47 53.33
CA PRO A 137 13.34 -8.86 53.84
C PRO A 137 14.23 -7.61 54.00
N GLU A 138 14.92 -7.48 55.13
CA GLU A 138 15.77 -6.33 55.51
C GLU A 138 15.01 -5.02 55.81
N ASP A 139 13.76 -5.09 56.31
CA ASP A 139 12.96 -3.96 56.81
C ASP A 139 12.85 -2.77 55.82
N GLY A 140 12.98 -3.02 54.52
CA GLY A 140 12.89 -1.99 53.48
C GLY A 140 14.13 -1.09 53.32
N ASN A 141 15.26 -1.42 53.93
CA ASN A 141 16.53 -0.64 53.80
C ASN A 141 17.13 -0.67 52.39
N GLU A 142 16.69 -1.59 51.53
CA GLU A 142 17.08 -1.66 50.12
C GLU A 142 16.36 -0.62 49.23
N LEU A 143 15.41 0.13 49.80
CA LEU A 143 14.69 1.20 49.11
C LEU A 143 15.42 2.55 49.31
N PRO A 144 15.52 3.39 48.26
CA PRO A 144 16.27 4.64 48.33
C PRO A 144 15.62 5.66 49.29
N THR A 145 16.14 5.82 50.51
CA THR A 145 15.67 6.83 51.48
C THR A 145 16.19 8.25 51.15
N PRO A 146 15.43 9.34 51.41
CA PRO A 146 14.11 9.42 52.03
C PRO A 146 12.99 9.53 50.98
N ILE A 147 11.91 8.77 51.18
CA ILE A 147 10.74 8.71 50.29
C ILE A 147 9.55 9.35 51.02
N PRO A 148 9.35 10.69 51.00
CA PRO A 148 8.01 11.25 51.11
C PRO A 148 7.38 11.16 49.72
N VAL A 149 7.14 9.94 49.23
CA VAL A 149 6.46 9.73 47.96
C VAL A 149 5.06 9.28 48.30
N THR A 150 4.13 10.23 48.28
CA THR A 150 2.72 9.93 48.09
C THR A 150 2.59 9.22 46.75
N LEU A 151 2.66 7.89 46.79
CA LEU A 151 2.44 7.06 45.62
C LEU A 151 0.97 7.15 45.31
N SER A 152 0.60 7.80 44.21
CA SER A 152 -0.77 7.92 43.77
C SER A 152 -0.93 7.27 42.39
N MET A 153 -2.06 6.60 42.17
CA MET A 153 -2.44 6.07 40.86
C MET A 153 -3.80 6.60 40.44
N LEU A 154 -4.00 6.65 39.12
CA LEU A 154 -5.32 6.92 38.56
C LEU A 154 -6.26 5.74 38.85
N TYR A 155 -7.48 6.04 39.31
CA TYR A 155 -8.53 5.03 39.52
C TYR A 155 -8.86 4.31 38.22
N PHE A 156 -9.04 5.06 37.13
CA PHE A 156 -9.24 4.50 35.79
C PHE A 156 -7.93 4.44 35.00
N CYS A 157 -7.60 3.26 34.50
CA CYS A 157 -6.45 3.06 33.62
C CYS A 157 -6.65 3.72 32.25
N ILE A 158 -5.55 4.13 31.64
CA ILE A 158 -5.55 4.72 30.29
C ILE A 158 -5.57 3.58 29.27
N PRO A 159 -6.59 3.49 28.40
CA PRO A 159 -6.63 2.46 27.36
C PRO A 159 -5.52 2.68 26.33
N GLN A 160 -5.07 1.58 25.73
CA GLN A 160 -4.13 1.64 24.62
C GLN A 160 -4.83 2.10 23.35
N ASN A 161 -4.05 2.54 22.36
CA ASN A 161 -4.59 2.87 21.05
C ASN A 161 -4.61 1.63 20.17
N ASP A 162 -5.80 1.03 20.01
CA ASP A 162 -6.00 -0.19 19.21
C ASP A 162 -5.55 0.00 17.76
N LYS A 163 -5.75 1.19 17.16
CA LYS A 163 -5.28 1.51 15.81
C LYS A 163 -3.78 1.49 15.67
N MET A 164 -3.05 1.85 16.73
CA MET A 164 -1.61 1.71 16.71
C MET A 164 -1.21 0.23 16.76
N LEU A 165 -1.84 -0.57 17.63
CA LEU A 165 -1.60 -2.01 17.76
C LEU A 165 -1.83 -2.77 16.45
N GLU A 166 -2.88 -2.40 15.71
CA GLU A 166 -3.18 -2.95 14.37
C GLU A 166 -1.98 -2.85 13.41
N TYR A 167 -1.17 -1.79 13.47
CA TYR A 167 0.00 -1.65 12.58
C TYR A 167 1.10 -2.68 12.86
N TRP A 168 1.41 -2.94 14.13
CA TRP A 168 2.36 -3.99 14.49
C TRP A 168 1.87 -5.35 13.99
N ASP A 169 0.57 -5.62 14.17
CA ASP A 169 -0.02 -6.90 13.76
C ASP A 169 -0.05 -7.06 12.24
N ARG A 170 -0.37 -6.00 11.49
CA ARG A 170 -0.34 -6.02 10.02
C ARG A 170 1.07 -6.23 9.48
N ILE A 171 2.07 -5.50 9.97
CA ILE A 171 3.45 -5.64 9.51
C ILE A 171 4.00 -7.03 9.88
N ALA A 172 3.72 -7.52 11.09
CA ALA A 172 4.11 -8.85 11.52
C ALA A 172 3.49 -9.95 10.64
N ASP A 173 2.20 -9.84 10.30
CA ASP A 173 1.51 -10.76 9.38
C ASP A 173 2.16 -10.77 7.99
N ARG A 174 2.46 -9.60 7.41
CA ARG A 174 3.11 -9.52 6.08
C ARG A 174 4.51 -10.12 6.08
N LEU A 175 5.33 -9.77 7.08
CA LEU A 175 6.67 -10.33 7.22
C LEU A 175 6.63 -11.84 7.46
N PHE A 176 5.65 -12.34 8.22
CA PHE A 176 5.44 -13.76 8.42
C PHE A 176 5.11 -14.47 7.10
N LYS A 177 4.17 -13.93 6.32
CA LYS A 177 3.80 -14.51 5.02
C LYS A 177 4.98 -14.60 4.06
N ILE A 178 5.76 -13.53 3.94
CA ILE A 178 6.97 -13.52 3.10
C ILE A 178 7.99 -14.55 3.57
N ARG A 179 8.22 -14.67 4.88
CA ARG A 179 9.19 -15.63 5.44
C ARG A 179 8.77 -17.10 5.29
N ASN A 180 7.48 -17.36 5.11
CA ASN A 180 6.93 -18.71 4.96
C ASN A 180 6.47 -19.00 3.51
N CYS A 181 6.96 -18.26 2.52
CA CYS A 181 6.61 -18.47 1.10
C CYS A 181 5.09 -18.43 0.81
N GLN A 182 4.37 -17.56 1.50
CA GLN A 182 2.94 -17.34 1.29
C GLN A 182 2.69 -16.06 0.49
N ASN A 183 1.62 -16.03 -0.30
CA ASN A 183 1.13 -14.80 -0.91
C ASN A 183 0.41 -13.91 0.13
N ILE A 184 -0.08 -12.74 -0.29
CA ILE A 184 -0.77 -11.79 0.61
C ILE A 184 -2.03 -12.38 1.28
N GLU A 185 -2.66 -13.37 0.64
CA GLU A 185 -3.85 -14.09 1.11
C GLU A 185 -3.52 -15.26 2.06
N GLY A 186 -2.24 -15.63 2.20
CA GLY A 186 -1.79 -16.75 3.04
C GLY A 186 -1.71 -18.10 2.32
N VAL A 187 -1.81 -18.12 1.00
CA VAL A 187 -1.64 -19.34 0.18
C VAL A 187 -0.16 -19.57 -0.06
N GLU A 188 0.33 -20.76 0.30
CA GLU A 188 1.70 -21.18 0.01
C GLU A 188 1.95 -21.26 -1.49
N ARG A 189 3.05 -20.68 -1.95
CA ARG A 189 3.43 -20.66 -3.36
C ARG A 189 4.93 -20.85 -3.53
N SER A 190 5.30 -21.63 -4.54
CA SER A 190 6.65 -21.63 -5.09
C SER A 190 6.75 -20.51 -6.13
N LEU A 191 7.59 -19.51 -5.88
CA LEU A 191 7.83 -18.44 -6.85
C LEU A 191 8.56 -18.99 -8.07
N ALA A 192 8.21 -18.50 -9.26
CA ALA A 192 9.00 -18.76 -10.45
C ALA A 192 10.39 -18.13 -10.30
N LEU A 193 11.43 -18.84 -10.73
CA LEU A 193 12.82 -18.36 -10.67
C LEU A 193 13.05 -17.04 -11.41
N PHE A 194 12.21 -16.76 -12.42
CA PHE A 194 12.26 -15.53 -13.20
C PHE A 194 10.85 -14.96 -13.33
N ALA A 195 10.75 -13.62 -13.25
CA ALA A 195 9.53 -12.93 -13.60
C ALA A 195 9.13 -13.21 -15.07
N PRO A 196 7.83 -13.25 -15.40
CA PRO A 196 7.41 -13.37 -16.80
C PRO A 196 8.05 -12.25 -17.62
N PRO A 197 8.61 -12.55 -18.80
CA PRO A 197 9.27 -11.56 -19.63
C PRO A 197 8.29 -10.44 -19.98
N ILE A 198 8.73 -9.20 -19.79
CA ILE A 198 8.00 -8.01 -20.22
C ILE A 198 7.84 -8.10 -21.75
N ASP A 199 6.61 -7.98 -22.26
CA ASP A 199 6.39 -7.90 -23.70
C ASP A 199 7.11 -6.65 -24.25
N PRO A 200 8.19 -6.82 -25.06
CA PRO A 200 8.90 -5.68 -25.64
C PRO A 200 7.99 -4.82 -26.52
N GLY A 201 6.87 -5.37 -27.00
CA GLY A 201 5.84 -4.65 -27.73
C GLY A 201 5.17 -3.52 -26.94
N MET A 202 5.18 -3.55 -25.61
CA MET A 202 4.72 -2.41 -24.79
C MET A 202 5.73 -1.25 -24.80
N LEU A 203 7.02 -1.55 -24.76
CA LEU A 203 8.10 -0.56 -24.82
C LEU A 203 8.23 0.01 -26.24
N VAL A 204 8.07 -0.81 -27.27
CA VAL A 204 8.05 -0.40 -28.67
C VAL A 204 6.84 0.46 -28.99
N ARG A 205 5.65 0.16 -28.44
CA ARG A 205 4.46 1.04 -28.58
C ARG A 205 4.64 2.40 -27.91
N ALA A 206 5.43 2.48 -26.84
CA ALA A 206 5.80 3.75 -26.19
C ALA A 206 6.92 4.50 -26.92
N ALA A 207 7.79 3.78 -27.65
CA ALA A 207 8.91 4.36 -28.41
C ALA A 207 8.55 4.71 -29.86
N ALA A 208 7.55 4.07 -30.46
CA ALA A 208 7.11 4.29 -31.85
C ALA A 208 6.41 5.65 -32.08
N SER A 209 6.45 6.58 -31.13
CA SER A 209 5.89 7.93 -31.21
C SER A 209 6.84 9.00 -31.81
N GLY A 210 7.75 8.63 -32.72
CA GLY A 210 8.51 9.54 -33.63
C GLY A 210 9.98 9.77 -33.24
N LEU A 211 11.00 9.90 -34.12
CA LEU A 211 11.15 10.18 -35.57
C LEU A 211 12.56 9.70 -36.01
N ASP A 212 12.83 9.57 -37.32
CA ASP A 212 14.18 9.34 -37.89
C ASP A 212 14.61 10.53 -38.76
N ILE A 213 15.81 11.08 -38.50
CA ILE A 213 16.33 12.40 -38.95
C ILE A 213 17.54 12.24 -39.90
N SER A 214 17.80 11.03 -40.39
CA SER A 214 19.09 10.68 -41.00
C SER A 214 19.21 10.88 -42.53
N SER A 215 18.18 11.36 -43.24
CA SER A 215 18.19 11.44 -44.72
C SER A 215 18.48 12.81 -45.35
N VAL A 216 18.77 13.87 -44.57
CA VAL A 216 18.95 15.24 -45.10
C VAL A 216 20.43 15.62 -45.37
N LEU A 217 21.39 14.76 -45.04
CA LEU A 217 22.83 15.13 -44.96
C LEU A 217 23.73 14.61 -46.10
N ALA A 218 23.20 14.36 -47.29
CA ALA A 218 23.97 13.85 -48.44
C ALA A 218 23.98 14.77 -49.69
N GLY A 219 23.83 16.09 -49.52
CA GLY A 219 23.75 17.05 -50.64
C GLY A 219 24.92 18.05 -50.80
N ILE A 220 25.96 18.01 -49.95
CA ILE A 220 26.83 19.19 -49.76
C ILE A 220 28.19 19.14 -50.49
N ASN A 221 28.62 18.02 -51.08
CA ASN A 221 29.92 17.94 -51.77
C ASN A 221 29.80 17.56 -53.26
N ALA A 222 29.55 18.55 -54.12
CA ALA A 222 29.68 18.41 -55.57
C ALA A 222 30.85 19.30 -56.10
N PRO A 223 31.77 18.77 -56.92
CA PRO A 223 32.89 19.53 -57.48
C PRO A 223 32.44 20.60 -58.51
N THR A 224 33.26 21.65 -58.68
CA THR A 224 32.96 22.79 -59.55
C THR A 224 32.75 22.39 -61.01
N PRO A 225 31.58 22.70 -61.63
CA PRO A 225 31.30 22.34 -63.01
C PRO A 225 32.16 23.09 -64.05
N TYR A 226 32.46 22.43 -65.18
CA TYR A 226 33.23 23.01 -66.31
C TYR A 226 32.42 23.96 -67.22
N TYR A 227 31.09 23.99 -67.10
CA TYR A 227 30.19 24.78 -67.96
C TYR A 227 29.68 26.04 -67.24
N ARG A 228 29.26 27.06 -68.02
CA ARG A 228 28.66 28.29 -67.47
C ARG A 228 27.27 28.03 -66.88
N PHE A 229 26.92 28.83 -65.87
CA PHE A 229 25.69 28.68 -65.07
C PHE A 229 24.41 28.54 -65.90
N ASN A 230 24.19 29.37 -66.93
CA ASN A 230 22.95 29.33 -67.72
C ASN A 230 22.71 27.97 -68.40
N VAL A 231 23.78 27.34 -68.94
CA VAL A 231 23.68 26.04 -69.61
C VAL A 231 23.42 24.93 -68.58
N LEU A 232 24.11 24.97 -67.44
CA LEU A 232 23.91 24.01 -66.36
C LEU A 232 22.55 24.14 -65.69
N SER A 233 22.04 25.37 -65.51
CA SER A 233 20.75 25.63 -64.91
C SER A 233 19.62 25.08 -65.79
N GLN A 234 19.69 25.28 -67.11
CA GLN A 234 18.72 24.71 -68.05
C GLN A 234 18.76 23.18 -68.06
N LYS A 235 19.95 22.57 -68.05
CA LYS A 235 20.07 21.10 -67.99
C LYS A 235 19.65 20.54 -66.63
N ALA A 236 19.91 21.27 -65.55
CA ALA A 236 19.45 20.90 -64.21
C ALA A 236 17.93 20.97 -64.08
N THR A 237 17.26 21.94 -64.71
CA THR A 237 15.79 22.02 -64.72
C THR A 237 15.16 20.91 -65.57
N GLU A 238 15.75 20.57 -66.72
CA GLU A 238 15.33 19.41 -67.52
C GLU A 238 15.44 18.10 -66.70
N LEU A 239 16.58 17.87 -66.04
CA LEU A 239 16.79 16.68 -65.21
C LEU A 239 15.88 16.68 -63.96
N ALA A 240 15.63 17.85 -63.35
CA ALA A 240 14.68 17.97 -62.25
C ALA A 240 13.24 17.65 -62.68
N GLN A 241 12.86 17.97 -63.92
CA GLN A 241 11.56 17.58 -64.47
C GLN A 241 11.46 16.06 -64.67
N GLU A 242 12.52 15.43 -65.20
CA GLU A 242 12.58 13.96 -65.31
C GLU A 242 12.53 13.28 -63.95
N VAL A 243 13.29 13.78 -62.96
CA VAL A 243 13.26 13.27 -61.58
C VAL A 243 11.89 13.46 -60.94
N ARG A 244 11.19 14.57 -61.22
CA ARG A 244 9.81 14.76 -60.78
C ARG A 244 8.85 13.73 -61.40
N GLY A 245 9.00 13.44 -62.69
CA GLY A 245 8.23 12.39 -63.38
C GLY A 245 8.55 10.97 -62.88
N LEU A 246 9.81 10.70 -62.57
CA LEU A 246 10.22 9.46 -61.91
C LEU A 246 9.66 9.39 -60.49
N GLY A 247 9.64 10.50 -59.76
CA GLY A 247 9.08 10.59 -58.41
C GLY A 247 7.59 10.26 -58.36
N SER A 248 6.80 10.77 -59.31
CA SER A 248 5.37 10.44 -59.39
C SER A 248 5.12 8.99 -59.80
N SER A 249 5.90 8.44 -60.74
CA SER A 249 5.76 7.03 -61.14
C SER A 249 6.23 6.06 -60.04
N LEU A 250 7.29 6.39 -59.31
CA LEU A 250 7.77 5.63 -58.15
C LEU A 250 6.76 5.67 -57.01
N LEU A 251 6.21 6.85 -56.69
CA LEU A 251 5.16 6.98 -55.68
C LEU A 251 3.96 6.07 -56.03
N GLN A 252 3.49 6.13 -57.28
CA GLN A 252 2.39 5.28 -57.72
C GLN A 252 2.71 3.79 -57.66
N ALA A 253 3.95 3.39 -57.99
CA ALA A 253 4.40 2.01 -57.88
C ALA A 253 4.47 1.53 -56.42
N LEU A 254 4.96 2.38 -55.51
CA LEU A 254 5.00 2.11 -54.07
C LEU A 254 3.59 2.01 -53.49
N GLU A 255 2.70 2.95 -53.80
CA GLU A 255 1.29 2.91 -53.36
C GLU A 255 0.59 1.63 -53.82
N LYS A 256 0.81 1.19 -55.07
CA LYS A 256 0.25 -0.06 -55.59
C LYS A 256 0.83 -1.29 -54.91
N LYS A 257 2.15 -1.32 -54.74
CA LYS A 257 2.82 -2.41 -54.02
C LYS A 257 2.31 -2.53 -52.59
N ASP A 258 2.16 -1.41 -51.89
CA ASP A 258 1.68 -1.39 -50.51
C ASP A 258 0.21 -1.80 -50.42
N ALA A 259 -0.62 -1.39 -51.39
CA ALA A 259 -2.01 -1.85 -51.50
C ALA A 259 -2.11 -3.37 -51.72
N GLU A 260 -1.27 -3.94 -52.60
CA GLU A 260 -1.20 -5.39 -52.83
C GLU A 260 -0.70 -6.14 -51.60
N ALA A 261 0.36 -5.64 -50.95
CA ALA A 261 0.89 -6.22 -49.72
C ALA A 261 -0.16 -6.20 -48.60
N MET A 262 -0.92 -5.12 -48.46
CA MET A 262 -2.01 -5.03 -47.49
C MET A 262 -3.17 -5.97 -47.83
N SER A 263 -3.48 -6.14 -49.12
CA SER A 263 -4.51 -7.10 -49.57
C SER A 263 -4.10 -8.55 -49.27
N LEU A 264 -2.84 -8.90 -49.53
CA LEU A 264 -2.28 -10.21 -49.22
C LEU A 264 -2.28 -10.46 -47.70
N MET A 265 -1.84 -9.48 -46.91
CA MET A 265 -1.87 -9.57 -45.45
C MET A 265 -3.29 -9.76 -44.90
N ARG A 266 -4.28 -9.04 -45.43
CA ARG A 266 -5.69 -9.22 -45.06
C ARG A 266 -6.15 -10.64 -45.35
N SER A 267 -5.80 -11.18 -46.51
CA SER A 267 -6.15 -12.55 -46.90
C SER A 267 -5.51 -13.59 -45.97
N GLU A 268 -4.23 -13.42 -45.63
CA GLU A 268 -3.54 -14.29 -44.66
C GLU A 268 -4.16 -14.22 -43.26
N MET A 269 -4.52 -13.02 -42.81
CA MET A 269 -5.19 -12.82 -41.53
C MET A 269 -6.58 -13.46 -41.52
N GLU A 270 -7.34 -13.34 -42.60
CA GLU A 270 -8.65 -13.97 -42.73
C GLU A 270 -8.55 -15.50 -42.60
N ILE A 271 -7.56 -16.13 -43.24
CA ILE A 271 -7.31 -17.57 -43.09
C ILE A 271 -6.97 -17.94 -41.64
N LYS A 272 -6.13 -17.15 -40.96
CA LYS A 272 -5.78 -17.37 -39.55
C LYS A 272 -7.01 -17.26 -38.64
N VAL A 273 -7.86 -16.26 -38.87
CA VAL A 273 -9.11 -16.06 -38.12
C VAL A 273 -10.08 -17.22 -38.36
N LEU A 274 -10.23 -17.66 -39.61
CA LEU A 274 -11.08 -18.81 -39.94
C LEU A 274 -10.62 -20.10 -39.25
N ASN A 275 -9.31 -20.33 -39.19
CA ASN A 275 -8.75 -21.47 -38.46
C ASN A 275 -9.03 -21.37 -36.95
N ALA A 276 -8.83 -20.20 -36.34
CA ALA A 276 -9.16 -20.01 -34.92
C ALA A 276 -10.66 -20.18 -34.62
N VAL A 277 -11.54 -19.71 -35.51
CA VAL A 277 -12.99 -19.93 -35.38
C VAL A 277 -13.33 -21.41 -35.51
N LYS A 278 -12.68 -22.14 -36.42
CA LYS A 278 -12.84 -23.59 -36.54
C LYS A 278 -12.44 -24.30 -35.24
N ASP A 279 -11.31 -23.94 -34.65
CA ASP A 279 -10.84 -24.54 -33.39
C ASP A 279 -11.81 -24.25 -32.23
N MET A 280 -12.34 -23.03 -32.16
CA MET A 280 -13.40 -22.67 -31.20
C MET A 280 -14.66 -23.54 -31.39
N LYS A 281 -15.05 -23.81 -32.64
CA LYS A 281 -16.19 -24.68 -32.94
C LYS A 281 -15.92 -26.13 -32.56
N LEU A 282 -14.69 -26.63 -32.68
CA LEU A 282 -14.32 -27.96 -32.19
C LEU A 282 -14.44 -28.06 -30.67
N LEU A 283 -13.93 -27.07 -29.94
CA LEU A 283 -14.09 -26.99 -28.48
C LEU A 283 -15.57 -26.90 -28.07
N GLN A 284 -16.39 -26.13 -28.80
CA GLN A 284 -17.83 -26.04 -28.54
C GLN A 284 -18.55 -27.39 -28.73
N ILE A 285 -18.08 -28.22 -29.67
CA ILE A 285 -18.58 -29.58 -29.86
C ILE A 285 -18.18 -30.47 -28.68
N GLU A 286 -16.95 -30.35 -28.17
CA GLU A 286 -16.50 -31.10 -26.99
C GLU A 286 -17.29 -30.72 -25.74
N GLU A 287 -17.45 -29.42 -25.47
CA GLU A 287 -18.29 -28.92 -24.36
C GLU A 287 -19.72 -29.47 -24.46
N SER A 288 -20.32 -29.45 -25.65
CA SER A 288 -21.67 -29.99 -25.87
C SER A 288 -21.74 -31.49 -25.60
N LYS A 289 -20.69 -32.26 -25.92
CA LYS A 289 -20.60 -33.69 -25.60
C LYS A 289 -20.52 -33.92 -24.09
N GLU A 290 -19.72 -33.14 -23.37
CA GLU A 290 -19.63 -33.21 -21.91
C GLU A 290 -20.97 -32.86 -21.25
N GLN A 291 -21.68 -31.84 -21.75
CA GLN A 291 -23.02 -31.50 -21.27
C GLN A 291 -24.02 -32.67 -21.44
N ILE A 292 -23.97 -33.37 -22.57
CA ILE A 292 -24.77 -34.59 -22.79
C ILE A 292 -24.40 -35.67 -21.77
N GLU A 293 -23.12 -35.84 -21.45
CA GLU A 293 -22.67 -36.80 -20.44
C GLU A 293 -23.18 -36.44 -19.04
N ILE A 294 -23.09 -35.17 -18.65
CA ILE A 294 -23.63 -34.66 -17.39
C ILE A 294 -25.14 -34.94 -17.30
N LEU A 295 -25.91 -34.61 -18.35
CA LEU A 295 -27.35 -34.87 -18.40
C LEU A 295 -27.67 -36.38 -18.29
N ASN A 296 -26.85 -37.24 -18.91
CA ASN A 296 -26.98 -38.69 -18.78
C ASN A 296 -26.70 -39.19 -17.35
N ARG A 297 -25.72 -38.60 -16.66
CA ARG A 297 -25.45 -38.90 -15.24
C ARG A 297 -26.62 -38.44 -14.36
N THR A 298 -27.12 -37.22 -14.57
CA THR A 298 -28.28 -36.68 -13.85
C THR A 298 -29.52 -37.53 -14.05
N LYS A 299 -29.77 -38.06 -15.26
CA LYS A 299 -30.90 -38.97 -15.55
C LYS A 299 -30.78 -40.33 -14.84
N LYS A 300 -29.57 -40.81 -14.56
CA LYS A 300 -29.35 -42.10 -13.85
C LYS A 300 -29.65 -42.01 -12.35
N LEU A 301 -29.50 -40.84 -11.73
CA LEU A 301 -29.77 -40.61 -10.30
C LEU A 301 -31.21 -40.99 -9.90
N PRO A 302 -32.27 -40.42 -10.49
CA PRO A 302 -33.66 -40.75 -10.12
C PRO A 302 -34.01 -42.20 -10.48
N ARG A 303 -33.41 -42.80 -11.51
CA ARG A 303 -33.58 -44.24 -11.79
C ARG A 303 -32.97 -45.13 -10.71
N ARG A 304 -31.88 -44.69 -10.08
CA ARG A 304 -31.29 -45.40 -8.94
C ARG A 304 -32.26 -45.35 -7.76
N ASP A 305 -32.81 -44.17 -7.48
CA ASP A 305 -33.71 -43.95 -6.34
C ASP A 305 -35.00 -44.78 -6.46
N ILE A 306 -35.53 -44.96 -7.68
CA ILE A 306 -36.70 -45.83 -7.95
C ILE A 306 -36.40 -47.32 -7.70
N ASN A 307 -35.15 -47.78 -7.89
CA ASN A 307 -34.77 -49.18 -7.66
C ASN A 307 -34.45 -49.49 -6.19
N PHE A 308 -34.44 -48.50 -5.30
CA PHE A 308 -34.24 -48.67 -3.85
C PHE A 308 -35.54 -48.66 -3.03
N THR A 309 -36.69 -48.46 -3.68
CA THR A 309 -38.05 -48.68 -3.13
C THR A 309 -38.65 -49.95 -3.69
#